data_AF-A0A847QXF4-F1
#
_entry.id   AF-A0A847QXF4-F1
#
_cell.length_a   1.000
_cell.length_b   1.000
_cell.length_c   1.000
_cell.angle_alpha   90.00
_cell.angle_beta   90.00
_cell.angle_gamma   90.00
#
_symmetry.space_group_name_H-M   'P 1'
#
loop_
_entity.id
_entity.type
_entity.pdbx_description
1 polymer ?
#
loop_
_entity_poly.entity_id
_entity_poly.type
_entity_poly.pdbx_seq_one_letter_code
_entity_poly.pdbx_strand_id
1 'polypeptide(L)'
;MKGKKQIQVWIVLFFFLGTSSLIKGEEKIQYPSIVARSGIVMDLDSGRVLWEKDAYKKRAIASTTKIMTCILALEKGNLQDEVKVSARAAAAPRVKLYIKPGEVYRLEDLLYALMLRSSNDVAVAIAEHIGGSVEEFCNMMTQKAKEIGAINTSYKTPNGLDAEDHYSTAYDLALITAYALKNPTFAKIITTREITIPKSGGSYRSFYLSNANRFLADYEGATGVKTGFTSQAGYCFVGSAKRDNMHLISVVLGSGWYPQRNQKWIDTKTIMDYGFTNFKPEKIIHQGTQVSTIPITYGLVEEVGVGYTENFIYPLKKEDEITTRLYLPTILEAPIIEGTVVGYAKVFLNGEECKQIELKTLSTVERHDFFTSFQKLIKNWMEMQGISSILS
;
A
#
# COMPACT_ATOMS: atom_id res chain seq x y z
N MET A 1 98.29 12.32 -15.09
CA MET A 1 97.71 11.79 -13.83
C MET A 1 96.59 12.73 -13.39
N LYS A 2 95.32 12.36 -13.62
CA LYS A 2 94.14 13.20 -13.35
C LYS A 2 93.44 12.70 -12.09
N GLY A 3 93.49 13.47 -11.00
CA GLY A 3 92.68 13.24 -9.80
C GLY A 3 91.29 13.86 -9.96
N LYS A 4 90.24 13.04 -9.94
CA LYS A 4 88.84 13.49 -9.95
C LYS A 4 88.33 13.61 -8.51
N LYS A 5 87.95 14.82 -8.10
CA LYS A 5 87.14 15.08 -6.91
C LYS A 5 85.70 14.64 -7.20
N GLN A 6 85.15 13.72 -6.40
CA GLN A 6 83.72 13.41 -6.41
C GLN A 6 83.03 14.26 -5.33
N ILE A 7 82.02 15.02 -5.77
CA ILE A 7 81.10 15.78 -4.93
C ILE A 7 79.94 14.85 -4.59
N GLN A 8 79.72 14.55 -3.31
CA GLN A 8 78.53 13.83 -2.86
C GLN A 8 77.38 14.82 -2.67
N VAL A 9 76.31 14.66 -3.45
CA VAL A 9 75.05 15.38 -3.31
C VAL A 9 74.11 14.54 -2.45
N TRP A 10 73.65 15.09 -1.33
CA TRP A 10 72.63 14.47 -0.48
C TRP A 10 71.25 14.86 -1.00
N ILE A 11 70.48 13.88 -1.48
CA ILE A 11 69.06 14.05 -1.82
C ILE A 11 68.25 13.61 -0.60
N VAL A 12 67.59 14.57 0.06
CA VAL A 12 66.62 14.30 1.13
C VAL A 12 65.27 14.01 0.48
N LEU A 13 64.86 12.73 0.50
CA LEU A 13 63.53 12.27 0.08
C LEU A 13 62.57 12.36 1.26
N PHE A 14 61.64 13.32 1.23
CA PHE A 14 60.50 13.38 2.15
C PHE A 14 59.44 12.36 1.71
N PHE A 15 59.28 11.29 2.49
CA PHE A 15 58.12 10.40 2.38
C PHE A 15 56.94 11.01 3.15
N PHE A 16 55.96 11.58 2.44
CA PHE A 16 54.66 11.91 3.02
C PHE A 16 53.81 10.64 3.10
N LEU A 17 53.76 10.02 4.28
CA LEU A 17 52.78 8.98 4.62
C LEU A 17 51.43 9.66 4.93
N GLY A 18 50.62 9.87 3.89
CA GLY A 18 49.22 10.24 4.06
C GLY A 18 48.38 9.00 4.37
N THR A 19 48.11 8.74 5.64
CA THR A 19 47.09 7.75 6.03
C THR A 19 45.71 8.39 5.93
N SER A 20 45.00 8.16 4.82
CA SER A 20 43.57 8.45 4.73
C SER A 20 42.79 7.31 5.37
N SER A 21 42.57 7.38 6.68
CA SER A 21 41.55 6.57 7.34
C SER A 21 40.17 7.10 6.96
N LEU A 22 39.59 6.54 5.88
CA LEU A 22 38.16 6.64 5.60
C LEU A 22 37.42 5.82 6.67
N ILE A 23 37.09 6.46 7.79
CA ILE A 23 36.07 5.94 8.71
C ILE A 23 34.73 6.19 8.03
N LYS A 24 34.34 5.27 7.13
CA LYS A 24 32.94 5.13 6.74
C LYS A 24 32.25 4.49 7.94
N GLY A 25 31.61 5.30 8.78
CA GLY A 25 30.66 4.77 9.75
C GLY A 25 29.55 4.06 8.97
N GLU A 26 29.55 2.74 8.96
CA GLU A 26 28.35 1.99 8.61
C GLU A 26 27.32 2.31 9.68
N GLU A 27 26.36 3.19 9.37
CA GLU A 27 25.11 3.24 10.13
C GLU A 27 24.47 1.86 10.00
N LYS A 28 24.66 1.02 11.02
CA LYS A 28 23.91 -0.23 11.14
C LYS A 28 22.43 0.14 11.20
N ILE A 29 21.69 -0.17 10.14
CA ILE A 29 20.23 -0.09 10.14
C ILE A 29 19.73 -0.95 11.30
N GLN A 30 19.25 -0.29 12.36
CA GLN A 30 18.73 -0.96 13.52
C GLN A 30 17.31 -1.44 13.21
N TYR A 31 17.19 -2.71 12.82
CA TYR A 31 15.90 -3.33 12.62
C TYR A 31 15.10 -3.31 13.93
N PRO A 32 13.81 -2.93 13.88
CA PRO A 32 12.98 -2.87 15.06
C PRO A 32 12.78 -4.29 15.62
N SER A 33 12.85 -4.40 16.94
CA SER A 33 12.48 -5.60 17.68
C SER A 33 11.14 -5.39 18.37
N ILE A 34 10.22 -6.32 18.17
CA ILE A 34 8.87 -6.28 18.78
C ILE A 34 8.56 -7.58 19.51
N VAL A 35 7.72 -7.48 20.54
CA VAL A 35 7.25 -8.64 21.33
C VAL A 35 6.23 -9.45 20.54
N ALA A 36 5.43 -8.81 19.67
CA ALA A 36 4.46 -9.47 18.82
C ALA A 36 5.04 -10.69 18.09
N ARG A 37 4.23 -11.75 18.02
CA ARG A 37 4.62 -12.98 17.33
C ARG A 37 4.69 -12.81 15.83
N SER A 38 3.84 -11.94 15.26
CA SER A 38 3.99 -11.47 13.88
C SER A 38 3.79 -9.97 13.81
N GLY A 39 4.44 -9.32 12.85
CA GLY A 39 4.13 -7.95 12.50
C GLY A 39 4.55 -7.58 11.08
N ILE A 40 4.00 -6.48 10.60
CA ILE A 40 4.31 -5.90 9.29
C ILE A 40 4.10 -4.39 9.33
N VAL A 41 4.87 -3.67 8.52
CA VAL A 41 4.57 -2.30 8.10
C VAL A 41 4.56 -2.27 6.58
N MET A 42 3.48 -1.73 6.02
CA MET A 42 3.24 -1.65 4.59
C MET A 42 2.81 -0.24 4.24
N ASP A 43 3.34 0.29 3.14
CA ASP A 43 2.81 1.50 2.53
C ASP A 43 1.47 1.19 1.85
N LEU A 44 0.44 1.97 2.19
CA LEU A 44 -0.94 1.74 1.76
C LEU A 44 -1.10 1.91 0.26
N ASP A 45 -0.47 2.95 -0.31
CA ASP A 45 -0.70 3.38 -1.68
C ASP A 45 0.01 2.46 -2.68
N SER A 46 1.25 2.09 -2.38
CA SER A 46 2.09 1.25 -3.26
C SER A 46 2.02 -0.25 -2.95
N GLY A 47 1.57 -0.63 -1.75
CA GLY A 47 1.62 -2.01 -1.27
C GLY A 47 3.02 -2.51 -0.89
N ARG A 48 4.04 -1.63 -0.89
CA ARG A 48 5.41 -2.01 -0.52
C ARG A 48 5.46 -2.41 0.95
N VAL A 49 5.99 -3.60 1.22
CA VAL A 49 6.36 -4.02 2.58
C VAL A 49 7.67 -3.33 2.97
N LEU A 50 7.63 -2.56 4.07
CA LEU A 50 8.78 -1.80 4.57
C LEU A 50 9.54 -2.58 5.66
N TRP A 51 8.81 -3.38 6.42
CA TRP A 51 9.34 -4.25 7.46
C TRP A 51 8.37 -5.39 7.74
N GLU A 52 8.88 -6.57 8.05
CA GLU A 52 8.06 -7.70 8.48
C GLU A 52 8.78 -8.64 9.45
N LYS A 53 7.96 -9.34 10.25
CA LYS A 53 8.34 -10.46 11.12
C LYS A 53 7.24 -11.49 11.06
N ASP A 54 7.54 -12.69 10.55
CA ASP A 54 6.56 -13.79 10.46
C ASP A 54 5.23 -13.35 9.81
N ALA A 55 5.26 -12.42 8.85
CA ALA A 55 4.06 -11.72 8.39
C ALA A 55 3.04 -12.65 7.71
N TYR A 56 3.51 -13.75 7.12
CA TYR A 56 2.70 -14.76 6.43
C TYR A 56 2.24 -15.93 7.32
N LYS A 57 2.60 -15.94 8.62
CA LYS A 57 2.14 -17.00 9.54
C LYS A 57 0.68 -16.80 9.92
N LYS A 58 -0.13 -17.85 9.76
CA LYS A 58 -1.53 -17.88 10.20
C LYS A 58 -1.63 -17.72 11.71
N ARG A 59 -2.49 -16.83 12.18
CA ARG A 59 -2.75 -16.56 13.59
C ARG A 59 -4.23 -16.24 13.84
N ALA A 60 -4.67 -16.47 15.06
CA ALA A 60 -5.91 -15.89 15.55
C ALA A 60 -5.77 -14.35 15.58
N ILE A 61 -6.80 -13.65 15.11
CA ILE A 61 -6.75 -12.20 14.87
C ILE A 61 -7.68 -11.38 15.77
N ALA A 62 -8.49 -12.06 16.59
CA ALA A 62 -9.44 -11.44 17.48
C ALA A 62 -10.32 -10.39 16.76
N SER A 63 -10.73 -9.33 17.44
CA SER A 63 -11.62 -8.31 16.87
C SER A 63 -11.06 -7.49 15.70
N THR A 64 -9.83 -7.70 15.22
CA THR A 64 -9.41 -7.09 13.95
C THR A 64 -10.22 -7.68 12.78
N THR A 65 -10.84 -8.84 12.95
CA THR A 65 -11.88 -9.42 12.08
C THR A 65 -12.97 -8.42 11.68
N LYS A 66 -13.33 -7.50 12.60
CA LYS A 66 -14.40 -6.53 12.36
C LYS A 66 -14.06 -5.50 11.27
N ILE A 67 -12.80 -5.39 10.84
CA ILE A 67 -12.41 -4.62 9.66
C ILE A 67 -13.13 -5.18 8.42
N MET A 68 -13.05 -6.50 8.21
CA MET A 68 -13.73 -7.18 7.10
C MET A 68 -15.25 -7.10 7.23
N THR A 69 -15.78 -7.30 8.44
CA THR A 69 -17.23 -7.15 8.70
C THR A 69 -17.74 -5.78 8.31
N CYS A 70 -17.01 -4.73 8.68
CA CYS A 70 -17.42 -3.35 8.41
C CYS A 70 -17.33 -3.00 6.92
N ILE A 71 -16.21 -3.30 6.25
CA ILE A 71 -16.07 -2.97 4.81
C ILE A 71 -17.05 -3.76 3.95
N LEU A 72 -17.30 -5.04 4.26
CA LEU A 72 -18.26 -5.84 3.51
C LEU A 72 -19.70 -5.34 3.70
N ALA A 73 -20.07 -4.91 4.92
CA ALA A 73 -21.37 -4.31 5.17
C ALA A 73 -21.55 -2.97 4.41
N LEU A 74 -20.49 -2.17 4.29
CA LEU A 74 -20.52 -0.93 3.49
C LEU A 74 -20.68 -1.18 1.99
N GLU A 75 -20.21 -2.31 1.49
CA GLU A 75 -20.31 -2.67 0.05
C GLU A 75 -21.63 -3.34 -0.32
N LYS A 76 -22.22 -4.09 0.63
CA LYS A 76 -23.37 -4.95 0.36
C LYS A 76 -24.68 -4.44 0.96
N GLY A 77 -24.61 -3.60 1.99
CA GLY A 77 -25.78 -3.04 2.66
C GLY A 77 -26.05 -1.59 2.25
N ASN A 78 -27.23 -1.10 2.62
CA ASN A 78 -27.53 0.32 2.59
C ASN A 78 -27.47 0.86 4.02
N LEU A 79 -26.75 1.97 4.23
CA LEU A 79 -26.57 2.59 5.54
C LEU A 79 -27.89 2.97 6.25
N GLN A 80 -28.95 3.16 5.47
CA GLN A 80 -30.29 3.46 5.96
C GLN A 80 -31.11 2.22 6.35
N ASP A 81 -30.62 1.01 6.07
CA ASP A 81 -31.34 -0.21 6.36
C ASP A 81 -31.63 -0.36 7.85
N GLU A 82 -32.84 -0.82 8.14
CA GLU A 82 -33.30 -1.18 9.48
C GLU A 82 -32.89 -2.61 9.80
N VAL A 83 -31.91 -2.75 10.70
CA VAL A 83 -31.39 -4.04 11.15
C VAL A 83 -32.13 -4.49 12.40
N LYS A 84 -32.93 -5.55 12.26
CA LYS A 84 -33.67 -6.16 13.39
C LYS A 84 -32.77 -7.11 14.19
N VAL A 85 -32.73 -6.92 15.50
CA VAL A 85 -31.89 -7.70 16.40
C VAL A 85 -32.54 -9.05 16.71
N SER A 86 -31.82 -10.14 16.44
CA SER A 86 -32.26 -11.50 16.75
C SER A 86 -31.93 -11.91 18.20
N ALA A 87 -32.51 -13.02 18.66
CA ALA A 87 -32.11 -13.66 19.92
C ALA A 87 -30.64 -14.10 19.90
N ARG A 88 -30.15 -14.60 18.75
CA ARG A 88 -28.75 -15.04 18.56
C ARG A 88 -27.78 -13.86 18.70
N ALA A 89 -28.07 -12.73 18.07
CA ALA A 89 -27.27 -11.51 18.19
C ALA A 89 -27.18 -11.03 19.64
N ALA A 90 -28.33 -10.89 20.31
CA ALA A 90 -28.38 -10.49 21.71
C ALA A 90 -27.63 -11.47 22.64
N ALA A 91 -27.61 -12.75 22.30
CA ALA A 91 -26.95 -13.82 23.06
C ALA A 91 -25.43 -13.94 22.83
N ALA A 92 -24.79 -13.05 22.06
CA ALA A 92 -23.34 -13.14 21.79
C ALA A 92 -22.45 -13.18 23.07
N PRO A 93 -21.14 -13.42 23.01
CA PRO A 93 -20.26 -13.25 24.18
C PRO A 93 -19.97 -11.78 24.54
N ARG A 94 -19.38 -11.54 25.73
CA ARG A 94 -19.08 -10.19 26.28
C ARG A 94 -18.21 -9.32 25.36
N VAL A 95 -18.20 -8.01 25.64
CA VAL A 95 -17.87 -6.88 24.74
C VAL A 95 -19.02 -6.62 23.78
N LYS A 96 -20.03 -5.90 24.28
CA LYS A 96 -21.34 -5.76 23.64
C LYS A 96 -21.90 -4.36 23.82
N LEU A 97 -22.84 -3.99 22.94
CA LEU A 97 -23.70 -2.83 23.12
C LEU A 97 -24.92 -3.16 24.01
N TYR A 98 -25.19 -4.45 24.24
CA TYR A 98 -26.35 -4.99 24.95
C TYR A 98 -27.66 -4.68 24.23
N ILE A 99 -27.67 -4.82 22.91
CA ILE A 99 -28.89 -4.78 22.08
C ILE A 99 -29.81 -5.95 22.44
N LYS A 100 -31.13 -5.74 22.38
CA LYS A 100 -32.15 -6.69 22.80
C LYS A 100 -32.92 -7.25 21.59
N PRO A 101 -33.42 -8.50 21.66
CA PRO A 101 -34.20 -9.07 20.58
C PRO A 101 -35.42 -8.20 20.25
N GLY A 102 -35.67 -7.99 18.95
CA GLY A 102 -36.76 -7.18 18.45
C GLY A 102 -36.48 -5.67 18.37
N GLU A 103 -35.42 -5.16 19.00
CA GLU A 103 -34.95 -3.80 18.72
C GLU A 103 -34.48 -3.70 17.27
N VAL A 104 -34.54 -2.49 16.72
CA VAL A 104 -34.15 -2.19 15.33
C VAL A 104 -33.26 -0.96 15.34
N TYR A 105 -32.21 -1.00 14.53
CA TYR A 105 -31.20 0.06 14.43
C TYR A 105 -30.84 0.31 12.97
N ARG A 106 -30.47 1.54 12.61
CA ARG A 106 -29.88 1.80 11.29
C ARG A 106 -28.55 1.08 11.17
N LEU A 107 -28.26 0.51 10.00
CA LEU A 107 -26.98 -0.16 9.73
C LEU A 107 -25.78 0.76 10.03
N GLU A 108 -25.88 2.04 9.67
CA GLU A 108 -24.84 3.04 9.97
C GLU A 108 -24.50 3.11 11.46
N ASP A 109 -25.51 3.20 12.32
CA ASP A 109 -25.35 3.27 13.78
C ASP A 109 -24.63 2.02 14.31
N LEU A 110 -25.02 0.84 13.78
CA LEU A 110 -24.39 -0.42 14.13
C LEU A 110 -22.92 -0.48 13.68
N LEU A 111 -22.56 0.09 12.53
CA LEU A 111 -21.16 0.14 12.10
C LEU A 111 -20.29 1.02 13.01
N TYR A 112 -20.82 2.13 13.54
CA TYR A 112 -20.12 2.89 14.58
C TYR A 112 -19.92 2.06 15.86
N ALA A 113 -20.95 1.38 16.35
CA ALA A 113 -20.83 0.52 17.52
C ALA A 113 -19.83 -0.64 17.30
N LEU A 114 -19.84 -1.23 16.11
CA LEU A 114 -18.92 -2.28 15.69
C LEU A 114 -17.46 -1.81 15.77
N MET A 115 -17.15 -0.61 15.26
CA MET A 115 -15.77 -0.15 15.15
C MET A 115 -15.27 0.56 16.42
N LEU A 116 -16.07 1.43 17.04
CA LEU A 116 -15.65 2.22 18.21
C LEU A 116 -15.62 1.38 19.50
N ARG A 117 -16.61 0.50 19.67
CA ARG A 117 -16.78 -0.31 20.90
C ARG A 117 -16.54 -1.79 20.71
N SER A 118 -16.29 -2.24 19.48
CA SER A 118 -15.97 -3.63 19.18
C SER A 118 -17.09 -4.60 19.56
N SER A 119 -18.34 -4.14 19.54
CA SER A 119 -19.52 -4.86 20.02
C SER A 119 -19.77 -6.16 19.25
N ASN A 120 -19.80 -7.29 19.96
CA ASN A 120 -19.94 -8.63 19.39
C ASN A 120 -21.37 -8.97 18.97
N ASP A 121 -22.34 -8.51 19.75
CA ASP A 121 -23.78 -8.62 19.46
C ASP A 121 -24.13 -7.88 18.15
N VAL A 122 -23.60 -6.68 17.99
CA VAL A 122 -23.76 -5.86 16.78
C VAL A 122 -23.17 -6.55 15.55
N ALA A 123 -21.98 -7.15 15.66
CA ALA A 123 -21.38 -7.88 14.54
C ALA A 123 -22.24 -9.07 14.07
N VAL A 124 -22.89 -9.77 14.99
CA VAL A 124 -23.82 -10.87 14.66
C VAL A 124 -25.07 -10.32 13.98
N ALA A 125 -25.66 -9.24 14.50
CA ALA A 125 -26.83 -8.61 13.87
C ALA A 125 -26.54 -8.12 12.43
N ILE A 126 -25.38 -7.49 12.21
CA ILE A 126 -24.95 -7.07 10.86
C ILE A 126 -24.78 -8.29 9.94
N ALA A 127 -24.16 -9.36 10.44
CA ALA A 127 -23.93 -10.57 9.66
C ALA A 127 -25.26 -11.23 9.23
N GLU A 128 -26.21 -11.36 10.16
CA GLU A 128 -27.54 -11.91 9.86
C GLU A 128 -28.31 -11.04 8.87
N HIS A 129 -28.22 -9.70 8.99
CA HIS A 129 -28.89 -8.78 8.07
C HIS A 129 -28.34 -8.84 6.65
N ILE A 130 -27.01 -8.84 6.50
CA ILE A 130 -26.35 -8.77 5.18
C ILE A 130 -26.28 -10.15 4.52
N GLY A 131 -25.94 -11.19 5.27
CA GLY A 131 -25.73 -12.54 4.73
C GLY A 131 -26.94 -13.46 4.87
N GLY A 132 -28.03 -13.03 5.50
CA GLY A 132 -29.18 -13.88 5.87
C GLY A 132 -28.89 -14.85 7.02
N SER A 133 -27.62 -15.21 7.24
CA SER A 133 -27.11 -15.97 8.37
C SER A 133 -25.68 -15.56 8.70
N VAL A 134 -25.21 -15.90 9.90
CA VAL A 134 -23.82 -15.64 10.29
C VAL A 134 -22.85 -16.46 9.44
N GLU A 135 -23.21 -17.69 9.14
CA GLU A 135 -22.44 -18.66 8.37
C GLU A 135 -22.21 -18.14 6.94
N GLU A 136 -23.27 -17.72 6.26
CA GLU A 136 -23.13 -17.20 4.90
C GLU A 136 -22.42 -15.86 4.85
N PHE A 137 -22.64 -15.00 5.83
CA PHE A 137 -21.84 -13.78 5.93
C PHE A 137 -20.34 -14.09 6.08
N CYS A 138 -19.97 -15.08 6.89
CA CYS A 138 -18.56 -15.49 7.05
C CYS A 138 -17.97 -16.11 5.77
N ASN A 139 -18.78 -16.81 4.98
CA ASN A 139 -18.40 -17.28 3.65
C ASN A 139 -18.12 -16.09 2.71
N MET A 140 -18.99 -15.08 2.71
CA MET A 140 -18.78 -13.85 1.95
C MET A 140 -17.52 -13.10 2.39
N MET A 141 -17.25 -13.00 3.70
CA MET A 141 -16.02 -12.40 4.23
C MET A 141 -14.76 -13.13 3.74
N THR A 142 -14.79 -14.46 3.74
CA THR A 142 -13.66 -15.29 3.28
C THR A 142 -13.46 -15.14 1.77
N GLN A 143 -14.54 -15.11 1.01
CA GLN A 143 -14.49 -14.89 -0.43
C GLN A 143 -13.93 -13.50 -0.76
N LYS A 144 -14.41 -12.46 -0.06
CA LYS A 144 -13.89 -11.09 -0.21
C LYS A 144 -12.40 -11.00 0.12
N ALA A 145 -11.92 -11.69 1.15
CA ALA A 145 -10.48 -11.73 1.45
C ALA A 145 -9.66 -12.28 0.28
N LYS A 146 -10.11 -13.39 -0.33
CA LYS A 146 -9.44 -13.97 -1.50
C LYS A 146 -9.46 -13.02 -2.71
N GLU A 147 -10.57 -12.34 -2.96
CA GLU A 147 -10.68 -11.32 -4.02
C GLU A 147 -9.69 -10.17 -3.84
N ILE A 148 -9.42 -9.77 -2.59
CA ILE A 148 -8.43 -8.74 -2.25
C ILE A 148 -6.97 -9.24 -2.37
N GLY A 149 -6.77 -10.57 -2.50
CA GLY A 149 -5.44 -11.20 -2.49
C GLY A 149 -4.98 -11.68 -1.12
N ALA A 150 -5.80 -11.51 -0.07
CA ALA A 150 -5.58 -12.06 1.26
C ALA A 150 -5.96 -13.56 1.32
N ILE A 151 -5.20 -14.39 0.61
CA ILE A 151 -5.50 -15.80 0.37
C ILE A 151 -5.28 -16.71 1.59
N ASN A 152 -4.55 -16.25 2.60
CA ASN A 152 -4.24 -16.97 3.85
C ASN A 152 -5.17 -16.54 4.99
N THR A 153 -6.43 -16.25 4.66
CA THR A 153 -7.44 -15.76 5.61
C THR A 153 -8.72 -16.60 5.54
N SER A 154 -9.30 -16.91 6.71
CA SER A 154 -10.61 -17.56 6.82
C SER A 154 -11.42 -17.00 7.98
N TYR A 155 -12.67 -16.65 7.70
CA TYR A 155 -13.62 -16.11 8.65
C TYR A 155 -14.67 -17.17 9.03
N LYS A 156 -14.90 -17.33 10.33
CA LYS A 156 -15.92 -18.23 10.90
C LYS A 156 -16.83 -17.53 11.91
N THR A 157 -16.42 -16.35 12.34
CA THR A 157 -17.22 -15.44 13.13
C THR A 157 -17.10 -14.03 12.56
N PRO A 158 -18.15 -13.19 12.65
CA PRO A 158 -18.10 -11.81 12.18
C PRO A 158 -17.46 -10.87 13.21
N ASN A 159 -17.17 -11.37 14.41
CA ASN A 159 -16.70 -10.59 15.55
C ASN A 159 -15.27 -10.90 15.95
N GLY A 160 -14.68 -12.01 15.48
CA GLY A 160 -13.32 -12.38 15.83
C GLY A 160 -13.19 -13.17 17.12
N LEU A 161 -14.29 -13.73 17.63
CA LEU A 161 -14.19 -14.70 18.71
C LEU A 161 -13.55 -15.99 18.19
N ASP A 162 -12.82 -16.66 19.08
CA ASP A 162 -12.06 -17.86 18.76
C ASP A 162 -13.00 -18.95 18.22
N ALA A 163 -12.66 -19.48 17.06
CA ALA A 163 -13.35 -20.58 16.39
C ALA A 163 -12.32 -21.39 15.60
N GLU A 164 -12.60 -22.68 15.40
CA GLU A 164 -11.77 -23.52 14.55
C GLU A 164 -11.71 -22.96 13.12
N ASP A 165 -10.54 -23.00 12.49
CA ASP A 165 -10.30 -22.40 11.16
C ASP A 165 -10.63 -20.90 11.04
N HIS A 166 -10.59 -20.15 12.14
CA HIS A 166 -10.69 -18.69 12.12
C HIS A 166 -9.31 -18.04 12.26
N TYR A 167 -8.76 -17.55 11.14
CA TYR A 167 -7.40 -17.01 11.12
C TYR A 167 -7.18 -15.99 9.99
N SER A 168 -6.08 -15.25 10.10
CA SER A 168 -5.47 -14.49 9.01
C SER A 168 -3.96 -14.42 9.24
N THR A 169 -3.26 -13.62 8.45
CA THR A 169 -1.82 -13.32 8.60
C THR A 169 -1.65 -11.81 8.82
N ALA A 170 -0.46 -11.37 9.23
CA ALA A 170 -0.21 -9.93 9.34
C ALA A 170 -0.26 -9.26 7.96
N TYR A 171 0.31 -9.92 6.94
CA TYR A 171 0.30 -9.47 5.55
C TYR A 171 -1.13 -9.35 4.99
N ASP A 172 -1.94 -10.40 5.13
CA ASP A 172 -3.32 -10.43 4.66
C ASP A 172 -4.18 -9.35 5.32
N LEU A 173 -4.02 -9.13 6.64
CA LEU A 173 -4.70 -8.04 7.33
C LEU A 173 -4.25 -6.67 6.84
N ALA A 174 -2.98 -6.50 6.48
CA ALA A 174 -2.50 -5.25 5.89
C ALA A 174 -3.16 -4.99 4.53
N LEU A 175 -3.27 -6.01 3.67
CA LEU A 175 -4.00 -5.91 2.39
C LEU A 175 -5.48 -5.56 2.58
N ILE A 176 -6.17 -6.29 3.47
CA ILE A 176 -7.59 -6.03 3.78
C ILE A 176 -7.78 -4.61 4.32
N THR A 177 -6.84 -4.13 5.13
CA THR A 177 -6.90 -2.78 5.69
C THR A 177 -6.63 -1.71 4.64
N ALA A 178 -5.65 -1.93 3.76
CA ALA A 178 -5.36 -1.04 2.63
C ALA A 178 -6.58 -0.93 1.70
N TYR A 179 -7.23 -2.05 1.43
CA TYR A 179 -8.48 -2.07 0.68
C TYR A 179 -9.59 -1.30 1.40
N ALA A 180 -9.84 -1.56 2.69
CA ALA A 180 -10.91 -0.91 3.45
C ALA A 180 -10.70 0.60 3.58
N LEU A 181 -9.47 1.07 3.74
CA LEU A 181 -9.14 2.50 3.86
C LEU A 181 -9.36 3.30 2.56
N LYS A 182 -9.49 2.64 1.40
CA LYS A 182 -9.92 3.31 0.15
C LYS A 182 -11.39 3.76 0.20
N ASN A 183 -12.20 3.19 1.10
CA ASN A 183 -13.58 3.61 1.30
C ASN A 183 -13.64 4.80 2.28
N PRO A 184 -14.07 6.00 1.84
CA PRO A 184 -14.07 7.20 2.68
C PRO A 184 -15.04 7.09 3.88
N THR A 185 -16.12 6.33 3.76
CA THR A 185 -17.06 6.08 4.86
C THR A 185 -16.43 5.18 5.93
N PHE A 186 -15.69 4.15 5.52
CA PHE A 186 -14.92 3.32 6.46
C PHE A 186 -13.90 4.18 7.22
N ALA A 187 -13.13 5.02 6.52
CA ALA A 187 -12.16 5.93 7.11
C ALA A 187 -12.80 6.92 8.11
N LYS A 188 -13.99 7.45 7.78
CA LYS A 188 -14.77 8.32 8.68
C LYS A 188 -15.19 7.59 9.96
N ILE A 189 -15.74 6.39 9.83
CA ILE A 189 -16.21 5.61 10.98
C ILE A 189 -15.07 5.32 11.96
N ILE A 190 -13.92 4.82 11.48
CA ILE A 190 -12.82 4.39 12.36
C ILE A 190 -12.09 5.55 13.04
N THR A 191 -12.14 6.76 12.47
CA THR A 191 -11.51 7.97 13.01
C THR A 191 -12.42 8.77 13.92
N THR A 192 -13.72 8.46 13.93
CA THR A 192 -14.70 9.11 14.81
C THR A 192 -14.34 8.86 16.28
N ARG A 193 -14.17 9.96 17.03
CA ARG A 193 -13.75 9.92 18.46
C ARG A 193 -14.89 9.51 19.36
N GLU A 194 -16.04 10.11 19.13
CA GLU A 194 -17.25 9.90 19.89
C GLU A 194 -18.48 10.13 19.01
N ILE A 195 -19.56 9.44 19.33
CA ILE A 195 -20.85 9.62 18.66
C ILE A 195 -21.96 9.15 19.61
N THR A 196 -23.14 9.76 19.50
CA THR A 196 -24.35 9.27 20.16
C THR A 196 -25.26 8.64 19.13
N ILE A 197 -25.51 7.33 19.27
CA ILE A 197 -26.57 6.64 18.53
C ILE A 197 -27.91 7.08 19.13
N PRO A 198 -28.80 7.72 18.35
CA PRO A 198 -30.08 8.19 18.85
C PRO A 198 -31.05 7.02 19.09
N LYS A 199 -32.18 7.32 19.72
CA LYS A 199 -33.33 6.42 19.70
C LYS A 199 -33.90 6.42 18.27
N SER A 200 -33.84 5.30 17.57
CA SER A 200 -34.31 5.17 16.17
C SER A 200 -34.93 3.80 15.93
N GLY A 201 -35.78 3.68 14.88
CA GLY A 201 -36.29 2.40 14.36
C GLY A 201 -37.17 1.54 15.30
N GLY A 202 -37.48 2.00 16.52
CA GLY A 202 -38.13 1.17 17.55
C GLY A 202 -37.19 0.76 18.70
N SER A 203 -35.92 1.18 18.68
CA SER A 203 -35.06 1.20 19.87
C SER A 203 -35.49 2.31 20.84
N TYR A 204 -35.72 1.94 22.10
CA TYR A 204 -36.06 2.88 23.18
C TYR A 204 -34.82 3.50 23.84
N ARG A 205 -33.62 3.15 23.38
CA ARG A 205 -32.34 3.48 24.01
C ARG A 205 -31.43 4.25 23.06
N SER A 206 -30.72 5.24 23.63
CA SER A 206 -29.59 5.90 23.00
C SER A 206 -28.28 5.36 23.57
N PHE A 207 -27.22 5.40 22.77
CA PHE A 207 -25.89 4.94 23.19
C PHE A 207 -24.84 5.99 22.88
N TYR A 208 -24.16 6.48 23.92
CA TYR A 208 -22.93 7.24 23.74
C TYR A 208 -21.77 6.27 23.55
N LEU A 209 -21.06 6.42 22.43
CA LEU A 209 -19.92 5.61 22.06
C LEU A 209 -18.67 6.47 22.05
N SER A 210 -17.63 6.00 22.71
CA SER A 210 -16.28 6.54 22.62
C SER A 210 -15.36 5.52 21.97
N ASN A 211 -14.46 5.98 21.10
CA ASN A 211 -13.54 5.11 20.38
C ASN A 211 -12.49 4.52 21.35
N ALA A 212 -12.42 3.19 21.43
CA ALA A 212 -11.45 2.51 22.28
C ALA A 212 -10.02 2.52 21.71
N ASN A 213 -9.83 2.99 20.48
CA ASN A 213 -8.52 3.07 19.84
C ASN A 213 -7.72 4.27 20.33
N ARG A 214 -6.96 4.07 21.41
CA ARG A 214 -6.06 5.09 21.98
C ARG A 214 -5.03 5.60 20.98
N PHE A 215 -4.62 4.79 19.98
CA PHE A 215 -3.61 5.18 18.99
C PHE A 215 -3.93 6.48 18.27
N LEU A 216 -5.21 6.74 18.01
CA LEU A 216 -5.66 7.98 17.38
C LEU A 216 -5.22 9.23 18.18
N ALA A 217 -5.11 9.14 19.51
CA ALA A 217 -4.64 10.25 20.35
C ALA A 217 -3.13 10.19 20.64
N ASP A 218 -2.55 9.00 20.59
CA ASP A 218 -1.24 8.68 21.12
C ASP A 218 -0.11 8.70 20.08
N TYR A 219 -0.43 8.88 18.79
CA TYR A 219 0.52 8.80 17.70
C TYR A 219 0.21 9.84 16.63
N GLU A 220 1.22 10.63 16.27
CA GLU A 220 1.10 11.68 15.27
C GLU A 220 0.72 11.10 13.90
N GLY A 221 -0.25 11.74 13.24
CA GLY A 221 -0.74 11.31 11.94
C GLY A 221 -1.64 10.07 11.99
N ALA A 222 -2.01 9.54 13.17
CA ALA A 222 -2.83 8.34 13.27
C ALA A 222 -4.22 8.48 12.65
N THR A 223 -4.60 7.49 11.84
CA THR A 223 -5.87 7.40 11.11
C THR A 223 -6.64 6.11 11.40
N GLY A 224 -6.21 5.27 12.34
CA GLY A 224 -6.93 4.03 12.69
C GLY A 224 -6.06 2.92 13.27
N VAL A 225 -6.48 1.66 13.26
CA VAL A 225 -7.76 1.15 12.73
C VAL A 225 -8.52 0.36 13.78
N LYS A 226 -7.98 -0.79 14.24
CA LYS A 226 -8.76 -1.70 15.10
C LYS A 226 -7.90 -2.50 16.07
N THR A 227 -8.35 -2.53 17.33
CA THR A 227 -7.80 -3.39 18.40
C THR A 227 -8.47 -4.76 18.44
N GLY A 228 -7.73 -5.77 18.91
CA GLY A 228 -8.23 -7.11 19.17
C GLY A 228 -7.58 -7.75 20.40
N PHE A 229 -8.35 -8.59 21.10
CA PHE A 229 -7.84 -9.47 22.14
C PHE A 229 -8.76 -10.68 22.32
N THR A 230 -8.17 -11.86 22.37
CA THR A 230 -8.75 -13.09 22.93
C THR A 230 -7.65 -13.83 23.70
N SER A 231 -8.01 -14.81 24.52
CA SER A 231 -7.03 -15.65 25.21
C SER A 231 -6.16 -16.44 24.24
N GLN A 232 -6.69 -16.84 23.07
CA GLN A 232 -5.91 -17.53 22.04
C GLN A 232 -5.02 -16.57 21.24
N ALA A 233 -5.56 -15.42 20.81
CA ALA A 233 -4.84 -14.49 19.94
C ALA A 233 -3.77 -13.67 20.66
N GLY A 234 -3.96 -13.41 21.96
CA GLY A 234 -3.22 -12.36 22.66
C GLY A 234 -3.67 -10.97 22.19
N TYR A 235 -2.86 -9.94 22.48
CA TYR A 235 -3.17 -8.57 22.05
C TYR A 235 -2.79 -8.35 20.58
N CYS A 236 -3.79 -8.02 19.76
CA CYS A 236 -3.62 -7.69 18.35
C CYS A 236 -3.95 -6.20 18.09
N PHE A 237 -3.28 -5.60 17.13
CA PHE A 237 -3.62 -4.28 16.62
C PHE A 237 -3.35 -4.15 15.14
N VAL A 238 -4.27 -3.47 14.45
CA VAL A 238 -4.06 -2.92 13.12
C VAL A 238 -4.07 -1.39 13.27
N GLY A 239 -2.94 -0.77 12.98
CA GLY A 239 -2.73 0.67 13.01
C GLY A 239 -2.63 1.26 11.61
N SER A 240 -3.01 2.53 11.48
CA SER A 240 -2.74 3.31 10.26
C SER A 240 -2.37 4.74 10.64
N ALA A 241 -1.41 5.32 9.92
CA ALA A 241 -0.98 6.71 10.10
C ALA A 241 -0.48 7.31 8.79
N LYS A 242 -0.63 8.63 8.62
CA LYS A 242 -0.16 9.37 7.45
C LYS A 242 0.70 10.56 7.86
N ARG A 243 1.90 10.67 7.28
CA ARG A 243 2.86 11.78 7.46
C ARG A 243 3.59 12.03 6.14
N ASP A 244 3.88 13.28 5.80
CA ASP A 244 4.72 13.66 4.65
C ASP A 244 4.42 12.89 3.34
N ASN A 245 3.13 12.79 3.00
CA ASN A 245 2.61 12.06 1.82
C ASN A 245 2.85 10.55 1.80
N MET A 246 3.29 9.94 2.90
CA MET A 246 3.37 8.50 3.07
C MET A 246 2.28 8.03 4.04
N HIS A 247 1.55 6.98 3.65
CA HIS A 247 0.45 6.44 4.44
C HIS A 247 0.76 5.00 4.82
N LEU A 248 1.11 4.77 6.08
CA LEU A 248 1.52 3.46 6.56
C LEU A 248 0.37 2.71 7.23
N ILE A 249 0.38 1.40 7.06
CA ILE A 249 -0.40 0.42 7.81
C ILE A 249 0.57 -0.44 8.60
N SER A 250 0.27 -0.65 9.88
CA SER A 250 0.98 -1.63 10.71
C SER A 250 0.01 -2.72 11.16
N VAL A 251 0.47 -3.96 11.21
CA VAL A 251 -0.25 -5.04 11.91
C VAL A 251 0.69 -5.68 12.91
N VAL A 252 0.21 -5.90 14.13
CA VAL A 252 0.92 -6.67 15.16
C VAL A 252 -0.03 -7.70 15.76
N LEU A 253 0.39 -8.97 15.73
CA LEU A 253 -0.43 -10.12 16.17
C LEU A 253 0.25 -10.84 17.32
N GLY A 254 -0.48 -11.05 18.42
CA GLY A 254 0.05 -11.70 19.62
C GLY A 254 1.13 -10.89 20.34
N SER A 255 0.89 -9.58 20.51
CA SER A 255 1.75 -8.63 21.25
C SER A 255 1.59 -8.82 22.76
N GLY A 256 1.91 -10.01 23.24
CA GLY A 256 1.72 -10.40 24.64
C GLY A 256 0.28 -10.78 25.00
N TRP A 257 0.12 -11.22 26.25
CA TRP A 257 -1.13 -11.66 26.86
C TRP A 257 -1.42 -10.84 28.11
N TYR A 258 -2.60 -11.04 28.71
CA TYR A 258 -2.95 -10.39 29.97
C TYR A 258 -1.84 -10.58 31.02
N PRO A 259 -1.40 -9.51 31.73
CA PRO A 259 -1.97 -8.16 31.77
C PRO A 259 -1.32 -7.13 30.80
N GLN A 260 -0.48 -7.55 29.84
CA GLN A 260 0.40 -6.70 29.00
C GLN A 260 -0.33 -5.93 27.89
N ARG A 261 -1.49 -5.33 28.18
CA ARG A 261 -2.36 -4.67 27.18
C ARG A 261 -1.69 -3.54 26.41
N ASN A 262 -0.64 -2.91 26.95
CA ASN A 262 0.02 -1.79 26.32
C ASN A 262 1.04 -2.21 25.25
N GLN A 263 1.47 -3.48 25.24
CA GLN A 263 2.56 -3.93 24.39
C GLN A 263 2.25 -3.76 22.89
N LYS A 264 1.02 -4.03 22.44
CA LYS A 264 0.60 -3.78 21.05
C LYS A 264 0.81 -2.34 20.60
N TRP A 265 0.68 -1.36 21.50
CA TRP A 265 0.90 0.05 21.16
C TRP A 265 2.37 0.36 21.01
N ILE A 266 3.21 -0.20 21.89
CA ILE A 266 4.67 -0.06 21.82
C ILE A 266 5.16 -0.68 20.51
N ASP A 267 4.81 -1.95 20.27
CA ASP A 267 5.22 -2.69 19.07
C ASP A 267 4.82 -1.95 17.79
N THR A 268 3.56 -1.46 17.69
CA THR A 268 3.10 -0.70 16.53
C THR A 268 3.85 0.62 16.35
N LYS A 269 4.05 1.41 17.41
CA LYS A 269 4.78 2.68 17.31
C LYS A 269 6.21 2.43 16.83
N THR A 270 6.89 1.44 17.42
CA THR A 270 8.27 1.07 17.06
C THR A 270 8.41 0.75 15.57
N ILE A 271 7.54 -0.07 15.01
CA ILE A 271 7.64 -0.45 13.58
C ILE A 271 7.18 0.67 12.64
N MET A 272 6.16 1.45 13.02
CA MET A 272 5.73 2.60 12.21
C MET A 272 6.79 3.70 12.19
N ASP A 273 7.43 3.99 13.33
CA ASP A 273 8.52 4.97 13.40
C ASP A 273 9.71 4.54 12.53
N TYR A 274 10.03 3.23 12.51
CA TYR A 274 10.99 2.69 11.56
C TYR A 274 10.58 2.98 10.11
N GLY A 275 9.31 2.74 9.74
CA GLY A 275 8.80 3.03 8.40
C GLY A 275 8.94 4.51 8.01
N PHE A 276 8.46 5.42 8.85
CA PHE A 276 8.53 6.86 8.58
C PHE A 276 9.96 7.42 8.60
N THR A 277 10.86 6.85 9.38
CA THR A 277 12.25 7.33 9.49
C THR A 277 13.10 6.90 8.30
N ASN A 278 12.92 5.66 7.83
CA ASN A 278 13.84 5.05 6.87
C ASN A 278 13.35 5.10 5.42
N PHE A 279 12.07 5.38 5.19
CA PHE A 279 11.47 5.40 3.85
C PHE A 279 10.90 6.77 3.52
N LYS A 280 11.05 7.17 2.26
CA LYS A 280 10.45 8.39 1.71
C LYS A 280 9.77 8.11 0.39
N PRO A 281 8.58 8.65 0.13
CA PRO A 281 7.92 8.51 -1.17
C PRO A 281 8.72 9.28 -2.23
N GLU A 282 9.34 8.55 -3.14
CA GLU A 282 10.10 9.12 -4.26
C GLU A 282 9.32 8.95 -5.56
N LYS A 283 9.26 10.01 -6.37
CA LYS A 283 8.66 9.92 -7.71
C LYS A 283 9.70 9.35 -8.67
N ILE A 284 9.64 8.05 -8.90
CA ILE A 284 10.56 7.31 -9.77
C ILE A 284 10.28 7.59 -11.24
N ILE A 285 8.99 7.66 -11.61
CA ILE A 285 8.57 7.91 -12.99
C ILE A 285 7.63 9.11 -13.04
N HIS A 286 7.89 9.99 -14.00
CA HIS A 286 7.08 11.14 -14.33
C HIS A 286 6.28 10.85 -15.61
N GLN A 287 4.96 11.04 -15.53
CA GLN A 287 4.07 10.89 -16.68
C GLN A 287 4.50 11.81 -17.82
N GLY A 288 4.50 11.29 -19.04
CA GLY A 288 4.85 12.05 -20.25
C GLY A 288 6.35 12.25 -20.47
N THR A 289 7.21 11.90 -19.53
CA THR A 289 8.67 11.90 -19.76
C THR A 289 9.00 10.93 -20.89
N GLN A 290 9.65 11.46 -21.94
CA GLN A 290 10.16 10.66 -23.04
C GLN A 290 11.29 9.74 -22.56
N VAL A 291 11.23 8.46 -22.91
CA VAL A 291 12.18 7.42 -22.48
C VAL A 291 12.97 6.81 -23.62
N SER A 292 12.42 6.86 -24.83
CA SER A 292 13.02 6.32 -26.04
C SER A 292 12.36 6.97 -27.25
N THR A 293 12.95 6.78 -28.41
CA THR A 293 12.29 6.95 -29.71
C THR A 293 12.11 5.58 -30.36
N ILE A 294 11.16 5.46 -31.29
CA ILE A 294 10.97 4.28 -32.14
C ILE A 294 10.98 4.72 -33.60
N PRO A 295 11.80 4.09 -34.46
CA PRO A 295 11.81 4.35 -35.91
C PRO A 295 10.45 4.09 -36.56
N ILE A 296 10.13 4.83 -37.62
CA ILE A 296 8.85 4.74 -38.32
C ILE A 296 9.04 4.47 -39.80
N THR A 297 8.31 3.49 -40.34
CA THR A 297 8.12 3.30 -41.77
C THR A 297 6.95 4.12 -42.30
N TYR A 298 7.14 4.67 -43.50
CA TYR A 298 6.15 5.45 -44.24
C TYR A 298 5.67 6.73 -43.54
N GLY A 299 6.30 7.18 -42.46
CA GLY A 299 5.92 8.38 -41.71
C GLY A 299 6.58 9.64 -42.24
N LEU A 300 5.88 10.79 -42.15
CA LEU A 300 6.43 12.11 -42.50
C LEU A 300 7.76 12.40 -41.78
N VAL A 301 7.90 11.88 -40.56
CA VAL A 301 9.12 11.88 -39.74
C VAL A 301 9.68 10.47 -39.59
N GLU A 302 10.97 10.36 -39.25
CA GLU A 302 11.70 9.10 -39.21
C GLU A 302 11.53 8.33 -37.89
N GLU A 303 11.11 9.00 -36.83
CA GLU A 303 10.90 8.39 -35.51
C GLU A 303 9.81 9.12 -34.70
N VAL A 304 9.25 8.45 -33.69
CA VAL A 304 8.32 9.04 -32.71
C VAL A 304 8.85 8.84 -31.30
N GLY A 305 8.77 9.89 -30.49
CA GLY A 305 9.06 9.82 -29.07
C GLY A 305 8.04 8.98 -28.32
N VAL A 306 8.52 8.19 -27.36
CA VAL A 306 7.68 7.35 -26.51
C VAL A 306 7.91 7.72 -25.05
N GLY A 307 6.83 7.83 -24.27
CA GLY A 307 6.89 8.21 -22.86
C GLY A 307 5.89 7.46 -21.98
N TYR A 308 6.05 7.64 -20.67
CA TYR A 308 5.22 6.95 -19.67
C TYR A 308 3.78 7.44 -19.66
N THR A 309 2.82 6.52 -19.50
CA THR A 309 1.38 6.83 -19.40
C THR A 309 0.97 7.39 -18.05
N GLU A 310 1.69 7.07 -16.97
CA GLU A 310 1.37 7.45 -15.59
C GLU A 310 2.62 7.79 -14.76
N ASN A 311 2.41 8.46 -13.62
CA ASN A 311 3.47 8.64 -12.62
C ASN A 311 3.64 7.36 -11.80
N PHE A 312 4.85 7.12 -11.30
CA PHE A 312 5.09 6.07 -10.29
C PHE A 312 5.81 6.67 -9.10
N ILE A 313 5.13 6.65 -7.96
CA ILE A 313 5.67 7.06 -6.66
C ILE A 313 5.81 5.79 -5.83
N TYR A 314 6.99 5.60 -5.24
CA TYR A 314 7.28 4.42 -4.44
C TYR A 314 8.11 4.82 -3.22
N PRO A 315 7.81 4.30 -2.02
CA PRO A 315 8.57 4.64 -0.83
C PRO A 315 9.93 3.95 -0.88
N LEU A 316 11.05 4.69 -0.92
CA LEU A 316 12.42 4.18 -0.99
C LEU A 316 13.21 4.45 0.29
N LYS A 317 14.14 3.56 0.62
CA LYS A 317 15.22 3.78 1.59
C LYS A 317 16.55 4.03 0.85
N LYS A 318 17.54 4.57 1.54
CA LYS A 318 18.80 5.02 0.95
C LYS A 318 19.57 3.94 0.17
N GLU A 319 19.48 2.68 0.58
CA GLU A 319 20.19 1.57 -0.05
C GLU A 319 19.43 0.94 -1.22
N ASP A 320 18.21 1.40 -1.51
CA ASP A 320 17.42 0.85 -2.60
C ASP A 320 17.98 1.26 -3.96
N GLU A 321 18.13 0.29 -4.85
CA GLU A 321 18.49 0.49 -6.24
C GLU A 321 17.26 0.31 -7.14
N ILE A 322 17.00 1.30 -7.99
CA ILE A 322 15.94 1.24 -9.00
C ILE A 322 16.55 1.07 -10.38
N THR A 323 16.03 0.10 -11.13
CA THR A 323 16.35 -0.07 -12.55
C THR A 323 15.07 -0.19 -13.37
N THR A 324 15.12 0.27 -14.63
CA THR A 324 13.98 0.21 -15.55
C THR A 324 14.39 -0.49 -16.83
N ARG A 325 13.53 -1.39 -17.34
CA ARG A 325 13.72 -2.09 -18.62
C ARG A 325 12.56 -1.78 -19.55
N LEU A 326 12.85 -1.39 -20.78
CA LEU A 326 11.85 -1.05 -21.79
C LEU A 326 11.60 -2.24 -22.72
N TYR A 327 10.32 -2.47 -23.04
CA TYR A 327 9.84 -3.50 -23.96
C TYR A 327 9.04 -2.78 -25.05
N LEU A 328 9.72 -2.49 -26.16
CA LEU A 328 9.21 -1.71 -27.29
C LEU A 328 9.40 -2.47 -28.61
N PRO A 329 8.54 -2.24 -29.62
CA PRO A 329 8.79 -2.72 -30.97
C PRO A 329 10.00 -2.01 -31.57
N THR A 330 10.68 -2.69 -32.50
CA THR A 330 11.87 -2.15 -33.17
C THR A 330 11.53 -1.10 -34.22
N ILE A 331 10.28 -1.10 -34.72
CA ILE A 331 9.80 -0.20 -35.75
C ILE A 331 8.27 -0.09 -35.67
N LEU A 332 7.73 1.06 -36.03
CA LEU A 332 6.29 1.29 -36.18
C LEU A 332 5.97 1.69 -37.62
N GLU A 333 4.71 1.53 -38.03
CA GLU A 333 4.25 1.96 -39.35
C GLU A 333 3.28 3.13 -39.21
N ALA A 334 3.46 4.18 -40.04
CA ALA A 334 2.54 5.30 -40.11
C ALA A 334 1.22 4.95 -40.85
N PRO A 335 0.06 5.53 -40.47
CA PRO A 335 -0.08 6.62 -39.51
C PRO A 335 -0.10 6.15 -38.06
N ILE A 336 0.47 6.97 -37.18
CA ILE A 336 0.50 6.76 -35.72
C ILE A 336 -0.24 7.93 -35.07
N ILE A 337 -1.13 7.65 -34.13
CA ILE A 337 -1.86 8.68 -33.38
C ILE A 337 -1.12 8.94 -32.06
N GLU A 338 -1.03 10.20 -31.64
CA GLU A 338 -0.54 10.55 -30.30
C GLU A 338 -1.29 9.77 -29.22
N GLY A 339 -0.54 9.24 -28.25
CA GLY A 339 -1.10 8.48 -27.15
C GLY A 339 -1.39 7.01 -27.45
N THR A 340 -1.04 6.52 -28.64
CA THR A 340 -1.08 5.09 -28.97
C THR A 340 -0.13 4.33 -28.03
N VAL A 341 -0.64 3.34 -27.31
CA VAL A 341 0.19 2.44 -26.48
C VAL A 341 0.97 1.50 -27.39
N VAL A 342 2.29 1.53 -27.26
CA VAL A 342 3.22 0.80 -28.16
C VAL A 342 4.09 -0.20 -27.42
N GLY A 343 4.07 -0.22 -26.09
CA GLY A 343 4.84 -1.17 -25.30
C GLY A 343 4.73 -0.88 -23.81
N TYR A 344 5.71 -1.33 -23.04
CA TYR A 344 5.72 -1.13 -21.59
C TYR A 344 7.14 -1.05 -21.02
N ALA A 345 7.25 -0.44 -19.85
CA ALA A 345 8.44 -0.44 -19.02
C ALA A 345 8.19 -1.30 -17.77
N LYS A 346 9.19 -2.08 -17.36
CA LYS A 346 9.22 -2.76 -16.07
C LYS A 346 10.21 -2.08 -15.15
N VAL A 347 9.75 -1.68 -13.97
CA VAL A 347 10.55 -1.08 -12.91
C VAL A 347 10.90 -2.17 -11.91
N PHE A 348 12.18 -2.25 -11.55
CA PHE A 348 12.73 -3.21 -10.61
C PHE A 348 13.34 -2.47 -9.43
N LEU A 349 13.02 -2.94 -8.23
CA LEU A 349 13.64 -2.54 -6.98
C LEU A 349 14.55 -3.66 -6.51
N ASN A 350 15.85 -3.40 -6.37
CA ASN A 350 16.85 -4.39 -5.94
C ASN A 350 16.77 -5.71 -6.75
N GLY A 351 16.41 -5.61 -8.04
CA GLY A 351 16.25 -6.76 -8.95
C GLY A 351 14.87 -7.41 -8.97
N GLU A 352 13.94 -7.05 -8.07
CA GLU A 352 12.57 -7.55 -8.06
C GLU A 352 11.61 -6.58 -8.77
N GLU A 353 10.77 -7.10 -9.65
CA GLU A 353 9.80 -6.29 -10.39
C GLU A 353 8.75 -5.71 -9.42
N CYS A 354 8.64 -4.37 -9.38
CA CYS A 354 7.70 -3.68 -8.50
C CYS A 354 6.55 -3.00 -9.25
N LYS A 355 6.72 -2.70 -10.55
CA LYS A 355 5.68 -2.06 -11.37
C LYS A 355 5.92 -2.29 -12.86
N GLN A 356 4.84 -2.53 -13.60
CA GLN A 356 4.80 -2.41 -15.05
C GLN A 356 3.99 -1.16 -15.43
N ILE A 357 4.51 -0.36 -16.36
CA ILE A 357 3.90 0.89 -16.83
C ILE A 357 3.82 0.87 -18.35
N GLU A 358 2.65 1.21 -18.90
CA GLU A 358 2.47 1.32 -20.33
C GLU A 358 3.26 2.51 -20.91
N LEU A 359 3.68 2.36 -22.16
CA LEU A 359 4.42 3.36 -22.91
C LEU A 359 3.60 3.79 -24.13
N LYS A 360 3.45 5.10 -24.31
CA LYS A 360 2.64 5.70 -25.37
C LYS A 360 3.45 6.63 -26.27
N THR A 361 3.03 6.77 -27.53
CA THR A 361 3.58 7.75 -28.47
C THR A 361 3.28 9.17 -28.00
N LEU A 362 4.23 10.08 -28.17
CA LEU A 362 4.14 11.47 -27.70
C LEU A 362 3.67 12.46 -28.78
N SER A 363 3.50 11.99 -30.01
CA SER A 363 3.00 12.79 -31.12
C SER A 363 2.30 11.91 -32.16
N THR A 364 1.45 12.54 -32.97
CA THR A 364 0.89 11.94 -34.17
C THR A 364 1.93 11.98 -35.29
N VAL A 365 2.08 10.87 -36.01
CA VAL A 365 2.91 10.79 -37.21
C VAL A 365 2.02 10.40 -38.39
N GLU A 366 1.85 11.35 -39.30
CA GLU A 366 1.11 11.12 -40.53
C GLU A 366 1.91 10.26 -41.50
N ARG A 367 1.18 9.56 -42.39
CA ARG A 367 1.79 8.78 -43.46
C ARG A 367 2.19 9.69 -44.62
N HIS A 368 3.29 9.35 -45.28
CA HIS A 368 3.63 9.91 -46.58
C HIS A 368 2.56 9.59 -47.63
N ASP A 369 2.27 10.59 -48.43
CA ASP A 369 1.56 10.45 -49.69
C ASP A 369 2.55 10.37 -50.87
N PHE A 370 2.01 10.23 -52.08
CA PHE A 370 2.82 10.15 -53.30
C PHE A 370 3.72 11.38 -53.49
N PHE A 371 3.20 12.58 -53.24
CA PHE A 371 3.91 13.83 -53.48
C PHE A 371 5.03 14.06 -52.49
N THR A 372 4.79 13.82 -51.20
CA THR A 372 5.83 13.92 -50.15
C THR A 372 6.92 12.85 -50.32
N SER A 373 6.55 11.65 -50.78
CA SER A 373 7.53 10.60 -51.13
C SER A 373 8.42 11.02 -52.30
N PHE A 374 7.84 11.62 -53.34
CA PHE A 374 8.58 12.12 -54.50
C PHE A 374 9.53 13.28 -54.14
N GLN A 375 9.10 14.21 -53.28
CA GLN A 375 9.95 15.29 -52.78
C GLN A 375 11.13 14.77 -51.95
N LYS A 376 10.90 13.78 -51.06
CA LYS A 376 11.99 13.15 -50.28
C LYS A 376 13.02 12.48 -51.20
N LEU A 377 12.58 11.80 -52.25
CA LEU A 377 13.48 11.19 -53.25
C LEU A 377 14.36 12.24 -53.95
N ILE A 378 13.78 13.35 -54.41
CA ILE A 378 14.52 14.45 -55.04
C ILE A 378 15.53 15.06 -54.07
N LYS A 379 15.12 15.31 -52.82
CA LYS A 379 15.99 15.87 -51.77
C LYS A 379 17.20 14.97 -51.50
N ASN A 380 16.97 13.68 -51.24
CA ASN A 380 18.04 12.71 -50.98
C ASN A 380 18.99 12.58 -52.17
N TRP A 381 18.44 12.58 -53.40
CA TRP A 381 19.26 12.56 -54.61
C TRP A 381 20.14 13.82 -54.73
N MET A 382 19.62 15.01 -54.46
CA MET A 382 20.40 16.26 -54.47
C MET A 382 21.48 16.31 -53.38
N GLU A 383 21.19 15.81 -52.18
CA GLU A 383 22.16 15.71 -51.08
C GLU A 383 23.30 14.75 -51.42
N MET A 384 23.01 13.60 -52.04
CA MET A 384 24.04 12.68 -52.53
C MET A 384 24.97 13.29 -53.59
N GLN A 385 24.47 14.26 -54.36
CA GLN A 385 25.26 14.97 -55.38
C GLN A 385 26.00 16.21 -54.81
N GLY A 386 25.84 16.52 -53.52
CA GLY A 386 26.50 17.66 -52.87
C GLY A 386 25.92 19.04 -53.22
N ILE A 387 24.65 19.11 -53.65
CA ILE A 387 24.00 20.34 -54.16
C ILE A 387 23.13 21.00 -53.05
N SER A 388 23.52 20.90 -51.78
CA SER A 388 22.64 21.27 -50.65
C SER A 388 22.40 22.79 -50.45
N SER A 389 22.90 23.67 -51.32
CA SER A 389 22.90 25.12 -51.11
C SER A 389 21.95 25.93 -51.99
N ILE A 390 20.96 25.34 -52.67
CA ILE A 390 20.17 26.08 -53.68
C ILE A 390 18.73 26.43 -53.26
N LEU A 391 18.19 25.90 -52.16
CA LEU A 391 16.83 26.27 -51.73
C LEU A 391 16.74 26.49 -50.21
N SER A 392 17.02 27.74 -49.80
CA SER A 392 16.52 28.37 -48.57
C SER A 392 15.09 28.85 -48.77
#